data_AF-U6DRR9-F1
#
_entry.id   AF-U6DRR9-F1
#
_cell.length_a   1.000
_cell.length_b   1.000
_cell.length_c   1.000
_cell.angle_alpha   90.00
_cell.angle_beta   90.00
_cell.angle_gamma   90.00
#
_symmetry.space_group_name_H-M   'P 1'
#
loop_
_entity.id
_entity.type
_entity.pdbx_description
1 polymer ?
#
loop_
_entity_poly.entity_id
_entity_poly.type
_entity_poly.pdbx_seq_one_letter_code
_entity_poly.pdbx_strand_id
1 'polypeptide(L)'
;GLLKLLEGTIVNVPEKNSRKLRGETVQVDTTNILFVASGAFNGLDRIISRRKNEKYLGFGTPSNLGKGRRAAAAADLANRSGESNTHQDIEEKDRLLRHVEARDLIEFGMIPEFVGRLPVVVPLHSLDEKTLVQILTEPRNAVIPQYQALFSMDKCELNVTEDALKAIARLALERKTGARGLRSIMEKLLLEPMFEVPNSDIVCVEVDKEVVEGKKEPGYIRAPTKESSEEEYDSGVEEEGWPRQADAANS
;
A
#
# COMPACT_ATOMS: atom_id res chain seq x y z
N GLY A 1 14.17 -4.07 31.60
CA GLY A 1 14.82 -3.49 30.40
C GLY A 1 14.71 -4.46 29.24
N LEU A 2 14.78 -3.99 28.00
CA LEU A 2 14.54 -4.79 26.79
C LEU A 2 15.43 -6.05 26.71
N LEU A 3 16.71 -5.96 27.12
CA LEU A 3 17.61 -7.10 27.15
C LEU A 3 17.15 -8.24 28.08
N LYS A 4 16.55 -7.89 29.24
CA LYS A 4 15.98 -8.89 30.16
C LYS A 4 14.75 -9.57 29.57
N LEU A 5 13.94 -8.84 28.79
CA LEU A 5 12.78 -9.42 28.10
C LEU A 5 13.22 -10.44 27.05
N LEU A 6 14.26 -10.12 26.28
CA LEU A 6 14.83 -11.00 25.25
C LEU A 6 15.53 -12.24 25.83
N GLU A 7 16.02 -12.17 27.07
CA GLU A 7 16.71 -13.27 27.74
C GLU A 7 15.76 -14.30 28.38
N GLY A 8 14.49 -13.92 28.57
CA GLY A 8 13.53 -14.71 29.34
C GLY A 8 13.49 -14.24 30.79
N THR A 9 12.40 -13.59 31.17
CA THR A 9 12.16 -13.16 32.55
C THR A 9 10.66 -13.18 32.83
N ILE A 10 10.31 -13.36 34.10
CA ILE A 10 8.94 -13.18 34.56
C ILE A 10 8.69 -11.68 34.73
N VAL A 11 7.65 -11.17 34.07
CA VAL A 11 7.25 -9.75 34.12
C VAL A 11 5.80 -9.63 34.56
N ASN A 12 5.55 -8.70 35.47
CA ASN A 12 4.20 -8.34 35.90
C ASN A 12 3.58 -7.34 34.92
N VAL A 13 2.52 -7.76 34.22
CA VAL A 13 1.76 -6.93 33.28
C VAL A 13 0.43 -6.55 33.91
N PRO A 14 0.04 -5.26 33.95
CA PRO A 14 -1.24 -4.85 34.51
C PRO A 14 -2.39 -5.30 33.60
N GLU A 15 -3.47 -5.80 34.17
CA GLU A 15 -4.67 -6.11 33.39
C GLU A 15 -5.35 -4.81 32.91
N LYS A 16 -5.60 -4.72 31.59
CA LYS A 16 -6.16 -3.54 30.92
C LYS A 16 -7.56 -3.11 31.42
N ASN A 17 -8.25 -3.92 32.24
CA ASN A 17 -9.65 -3.72 32.61
C ASN A 17 -9.93 -3.62 34.13
N SER A 18 -8.92 -3.32 34.95
CA SER A 18 -9.16 -3.13 36.40
C SER A 18 -9.65 -1.71 36.70
N ARG A 19 -10.97 -1.53 36.79
CA ARG A 19 -11.62 -0.40 37.49
C ARG A 19 -11.42 -0.42 39.02
N LYS A 20 -10.55 -1.30 39.55
CA LYS A 20 -10.24 -1.42 40.98
C LYS A 20 -8.96 -0.64 41.33
N LEU A 21 -8.97 -0.03 42.52
CA LEU A 21 -7.89 0.80 43.10
C LEU A 21 -6.58 0.04 43.35
N ARG A 22 -6.61 -1.30 43.31
CA ARG A 22 -5.43 -2.18 43.28
C ARG A 22 -5.44 -2.92 41.95
N GLY A 23 -4.54 -2.55 41.05
CA GLY A 23 -4.37 -3.24 39.78
C GLY A 23 -3.79 -4.63 40.03
N GLU A 24 -4.59 -5.65 39.75
CA GLU A 24 -4.09 -7.03 39.66
C GLU A 24 -3.12 -7.12 38.46
N THR A 25 -1.95 -7.68 38.71
CA THR A 25 -0.92 -7.89 37.69
C THR A 25 -0.84 -9.37 37.35
N VAL A 26 -0.78 -9.69 36.07
CA VAL A 26 -0.53 -11.04 35.58
C VAL A 26 0.97 -11.22 35.39
N GLN A 27 1.49 -12.35 35.87
CA GLN A 27 2.86 -12.77 35.59
C GLN A 27 2.93 -13.40 34.20
N VAL A 28 3.80 -12.85 33.36
CA VAL A 28 4.07 -13.34 32.01
C VAL A 28 5.54 -13.75 31.92
N ASP A 29 5.79 -14.99 31.54
CA ASP A 29 7.14 -15.49 31.23
C ASP A 29 7.47 -15.22 29.76
N THR A 30 8.60 -14.54 29.51
CA THR A 30 9.02 -14.19 28.15
C THR A 30 9.95 -15.21 27.48
N THR A 31 10.31 -16.32 28.16
CA THR A 31 11.29 -17.30 27.66
C THR A 31 10.97 -17.87 26.28
N ASN A 32 9.69 -18.14 26.00
CA ASN A 32 9.23 -18.73 24.74
C ASN A 32 8.49 -17.74 23.83
N ILE A 33 8.63 -16.44 24.07
CA ILE A 33 8.05 -15.42 23.21
C ILE A 33 9.00 -15.16 22.03
N LEU A 34 8.50 -15.35 20.81
CA LEU A 34 9.24 -14.96 19.60
C LEU A 34 9.26 -13.43 19.48
N PHE A 35 10.46 -12.85 19.48
CA PHE A 35 10.65 -11.43 19.22
C PHE A 35 11.04 -11.20 17.77
N VAL A 36 10.22 -10.44 17.04
CA VAL A 36 10.55 -9.96 15.69
C VAL A 36 10.78 -8.47 15.76
N ALA A 37 12.01 -8.03 15.48
CA ALA A 37 12.37 -6.62 15.40
C ALA A 37 12.61 -6.24 13.95
N SER A 38 11.97 -5.16 13.48
CA SER A 38 12.13 -4.64 12.13
C SER A 38 12.40 -3.14 12.18
N GLY A 39 13.26 -2.65 11.29
CA GLY A 39 13.58 -1.22 11.18
C GLY A 39 14.17 -0.87 9.82
N ALA A 40 14.16 0.42 9.49
CA ALA A 40 14.82 0.94 8.30
C ALA A 40 16.21 1.47 8.68
N PHE A 41 17.27 0.80 8.19
CA PHE A 41 18.66 1.12 8.51
C PHE A 41 19.31 1.92 7.38
N ASN A 42 19.03 3.22 7.31
CA ASN A 42 19.54 4.10 6.26
C ASN A 42 21.06 4.26 6.34
N GLY A 43 21.79 3.92 5.26
CA GLY A 43 23.24 4.03 5.18
C GLY A 43 24.02 2.80 5.67
N LEU A 44 23.33 1.73 6.09
CA LEU A 44 23.96 0.46 6.44
C LEU A 44 24.68 -0.18 5.23
N ASP A 45 24.15 0.01 4.04
CA ASP A 45 24.75 -0.37 2.75
C ASP A 45 26.18 0.18 2.57
N ARG A 46 26.43 1.41 3.01
CA ARG A 46 27.75 2.05 2.94
C ARG A 46 28.76 1.39 3.87
N ILE A 47 28.33 1.00 5.07
CA ILE A 47 29.15 0.28 6.05
C ILE A 47 29.54 -1.09 5.47
N ILE A 48 28.57 -1.81 4.92
CA ILE A 48 28.78 -3.12 4.29
C ILE A 48 29.72 -3.00 3.07
N SER A 49 29.52 -1.99 2.23
CA SER A 49 30.34 -1.74 1.04
C SER A 49 31.79 -1.49 1.41
N ARG A 50 32.07 -0.62 2.39
CA ARG A 50 33.43 -0.37 2.88
C ARG A 50 34.10 -1.65 3.36
N ARG A 51 33.40 -2.45 4.17
CA ARG A 51 33.90 -3.73 4.68
C ARG A 51 34.22 -4.73 3.56
N LYS A 52 33.41 -4.76 2.49
CA LYS A 52 33.69 -5.63 1.32
C LYS A 52 34.88 -5.12 0.51
N ASN A 53 35.03 -3.81 0.36
CA ASN A 53 36.10 -3.19 -0.43
C ASN A 53 37.44 -3.07 0.32
N GLU A 54 37.44 -3.15 1.65
CA GLU A 54 38.67 -3.18 2.47
C GLU A 54 39.59 -4.39 2.19
N LYS A 55 39.13 -5.40 1.43
CA LYS A 55 39.91 -6.63 1.15
C LYS A 55 40.89 -6.56 -0.03
N TYR A 56 40.95 -5.47 -0.80
CA TYR A 56 41.87 -5.39 -1.95
C TYR A 56 42.54 -4.01 -2.09
N LEU A 57 43.56 -3.76 -1.28
CA LEU A 57 44.69 -2.95 -1.72
C LEU A 57 45.97 -3.62 -1.22
N GLY A 58 46.65 -4.33 -2.13
CA GLY A 58 47.79 -5.19 -1.84
C GLY A 58 49.02 -4.44 -1.33
N PHE A 59 49.83 -5.18 -0.56
CA PHE A 59 51.19 -4.87 -0.07
C PHE A 59 51.34 -3.60 0.79
N GLY A 60 51.22 -3.79 2.12
CA GLY A 60 52.15 -3.16 3.06
C GLY A 60 51.72 -1.88 3.78
N THR A 61 50.53 -1.32 3.55
CA THR A 61 50.11 -0.12 4.28
C THR A 61 48.64 -0.20 4.67
N PRO A 62 48.29 -0.09 5.98
CA PRO A 62 46.90 0.12 6.34
C PRO A 62 46.48 1.48 5.77
N SER A 63 45.52 1.49 4.86
CA SER A 63 44.86 2.72 4.42
C SER A 63 44.09 3.27 5.63
N ASN A 64 44.77 4.04 6.47
CA ASN A 64 44.16 4.93 7.44
C ASN A 64 43.47 6.08 6.66
N LEU A 65 42.48 5.76 5.82
CA LEU A 65 41.38 6.70 5.59
C LEU A 65 40.64 6.73 6.91
N GLY A 66 40.96 7.73 7.73
CA GLY A 66 40.59 7.79 9.13
C GLY A 66 39.16 7.34 9.40
N LYS A 67 39.00 6.39 10.33
CA LYS A 67 37.70 5.98 10.88
C LYS A 67 36.96 7.23 11.36
N GLY A 68 35.91 7.60 10.63
CA GLY A 68 35.08 8.76 10.97
C GLY A 68 34.29 9.30 9.79
N ARG A 69 33.47 10.32 10.08
CA ARG A 69 32.54 10.99 9.15
C ARG A 69 33.16 11.47 7.83
N ARG A 70 34.48 11.72 7.78
CA ARG A 70 35.20 12.17 6.57
C ARG A 70 35.33 11.07 5.51
N ALA A 71 35.51 9.81 5.90
CA ALA A 71 35.51 8.69 4.96
C ALA A 71 34.11 8.43 4.38
N ALA A 72 33.06 8.62 5.20
CA ALA A 72 31.67 8.56 4.74
C ALA A 72 31.36 9.69 3.74
N ALA A 73 31.84 10.91 3.99
CA ALA A 73 31.68 12.04 3.07
C ALA A 73 32.46 11.87 1.75
N ALA A 74 33.62 11.22 1.77
CA ALA A 74 34.41 10.94 0.57
C ALA A 74 33.78 9.83 -0.30
N ALA A 75 33.22 8.79 0.32
CA ALA A 75 32.41 7.78 -0.37
C ALA A 75 31.11 8.38 -0.96
N ASP A 76 30.50 9.33 -0.25
CA ASP A 76 29.34 10.08 -0.74
C ASP A 76 29.66 10.96 -1.97
N LEU A 77 30.91 11.38 -2.13
CA LEU A 77 31.34 12.15 -3.30
C LEU A 77 31.63 11.24 -4.50
N ALA A 78 32.27 10.08 -4.26
CA ALA A 78 32.57 9.09 -5.30
C ALA A 78 31.32 8.38 -5.84
N ASN A 79 30.30 8.16 -5.01
CA ASN A 79 29.03 7.57 -5.43
C ASN A 79 28.05 8.58 -6.06
N ARG A 80 28.38 9.87 -6.10
CA ARG A 80 27.58 10.91 -6.79
C ARG A 80 28.13 11.28 -8.17
N SER A 81 29.32 10.79 -8.54
CA SER A 81 29.93 11.06 -9.83
C SER A 81 29.54 10.00 -10.86
N GLY A 82 28.34 10.16 -11.42
CA GLY A 82 27.85 9.42 -12.57
C GLY A 82 26.34 9.49 -12.64
N GLU A 83 25.78 9.65 -13.83
CA GLU A 83 24.35 9.46 -14.11
C GLU A 83 23.98 7.98 -13.85
N SER A 84 23.95 7.54 -12.59
CA SER A 84 23.52 6.20 -12.24
C SER A 84 22.01 6.14 -12.32
N ASN A 85 21.51 5.14 -13.06
CA ASN A 85 20.08 4.85 -13.10
C ASN A 85 19.63 4.51 -11.67
N THR A 86 18.60 5.19 -11.17
CA THR A 86 18.03 4.98 -9.82
C THR A 86 17.72 3.51 -9.53
N HIS A 87 17.36 2.74 -10.56
CA HIS A 87 17.15 1.29 -10.47
C HIS A 87 18.43 0.50 -10.15
N GLN A 88 19.57 0.85 -10.75
CA GLN A 88 20.83 0.16 -10.51
C GLN A 88 21.34 0.39 -9.09
N ASP A 89 21.17 1.62 -8.58
CA ASP A 89 21.54 1.96 -7.20
C ASP A 89 20.72 1.15 -6.18
N ILE A 90 19.42 0.95 -6.45
CA ILE A 90 18.53 0.17 -5.60
C ILE A 90 18.96 -1.31 -5.59
N GLU A 91 19.20 -1.90 -6.76
CA GLU A 91 19.66 -3.29 -6.88
C GLU A 91 21.01 -3.52 -6.19
N GLU A 92 21.95 -2.58 -6.35
CA GLU A 92 23.23 -2.66 -5.66
C GLU A 92 23.06 -2.60 -4.14
N LYS A 93 22.22 -1.69 -3.64
CA LYS A 93 21.92 -1.58 -2.21
C LYS A 93 21.34 -2.89 -1.67
N ASP A 94 20.39 -3.49 -2.38
CA ASP A 94 19.76 -4.75 -2.00
C ASP A 94 20.79 -5.89 -1.98
N ARG A 95 21.69 -5.94 -2.96
CA ARG A 95 22.80 -6.92 -3.00
C ARG A 95 23.74 -6.76 -1.81
N LEU A 96 24.05 -5.52 -1.41
CA LEU A 96 24.89 -5.25 -0.24
C LEU A 96 24.19 -5.72 1.05
N LEU A 97 22.91 -5.37 1.23
CA LEU A 97 22.14 -5.74 2.43
C LEU A 97 22.05 -7.26 2.64
N ARG A 98 22.06 -8.08 1.57
CA ARG A 98 22.12 -9.55 1.68
C ARG A 98 23.38 -10.08 2.39
N HIS A 99 24.44 -9.29 2.45
CA HIS A 99 25.70 -9.66 3.09
C HIS A 99 25.89 -9.02 4.47
N VAL A 100 24.82 -8.48 5.06
CA VAL A 100 24.88 -7.87 6.40
C VAL A 100 25.41 -8.87 7.44
N GLU A 101 26.32 -8.42 8.30
CA GLU A 101 26.81 -9.17 9.45
C GLU A 101 26.57 -8.37 10.75
N ALA A 102 26.62 -9.06 11.89
CA ALA A 102 26.43 -8.45 13.21
C ALA A 102 27.36 -7.25 13.47
N ARG A 103 28.61 -7.30 13.00
CA ARG A 103 29.58 -6.20 13.14
C ARG A 103 29.14 -4.92 12.42
N ASP A 104 28.40 -5.03 11.32
CA ASP A 104 27.92 -3.87 10.57
C ASP A 104 26.83 -3.15 11.36
N LEU A 105 25.97 -3.92 12.05
CA LEU A 105 24.95 -3.38 12.95
C LEU A 105 25.57 -2.72 14.18
N ILE A 106 26.66 -3.26 14.70
CA ILE A 106 27.40 -2.65 15.82
C ILE A 106 28.05 -1.34 15.36
N GLU A 107 28.71 -1.33 14.20
CA GLU A 107 29.29 -0.10 13.65
C GLU A 107 28.22 0.95 13.28
N PHE A 108 27.02 0.50 12.89
CA PHE A 108 25.87 1.37 12.67
C PHE A 108 25.40 2.06 13.96
N GLY A 109 25.71 1.50 15.13
CA GLY A 109 25.41 2.08 16.44
C GLY A 109 24.57 1.19 17.36
N MET A 110 24.32 -0.07 16.99
CA MET A 110 23.64 -1.04 17.87
C MET A 110 24.61 -1.56 18.93
N ILE A 111 24.10 -1.80 20.14
CA ILE A 111 24.92 -2.38 21.21
C ILE A 111 25.18 -3.88 20.95
N PRO A 112 26.41 -4.39 21.17
CA PRO A 112 26.76 -5.79 20.92
C PRO A 112 25.86 -6.81 21.64
N GLU A 113 25.45 -6.51 22.88
CA GLU A 113 24.61 -7.38 23.71
C GLU A 113 23.20 -7.54 23.14
N PHE A 114 22.72 -6.54 22.40
CA PHE A 114 21.42 -6.58 21.74
C PHE A 114 21.50 -7.38 20.44
N VAL A 115 22.52 -7.11 19.61
CA VAL A 115 22.73 -7.83 18.35
C VAL A 115 23.00 -9.31 18.62
N GLY A 116 23.74 -9.66 19.67
CA GLY A 116 23.99 -11.05 20.05
C GLY A 116 22.74 -11.85 20.45
N ARG A 117 21.67 -11.17 20.88
CA ARG A 117 20.37 -11.80 21.21
C ARG A 117 19.44 -11.93 19.99
N LEU A 118 19.80 -11.33 18.84
CA LEU A 118 19.06 -11.42 17.58
C LEU A 118 19.95 -12.06 16.50
N PRO A 119 20.21 -13.38 16.57
CA PRO A 119 21.15 -14.06 15.68
C PRO A 119 20.66 -14.16 14.23
N VAL A 120 19.34 -14.06 14.01
CA VAL A 120 18.73 -14.16 12.68
C VAL A 120 18.47 -12.76 12.14
N VAL A 121 19.18 -12.41 11.07
CA VAL A 121 18.99 -11.15 10.34
C VAL A 121 18.43 -11.46 8.96
N VAL A 122 17.29 -10.86 8.63
CA VAL A 122 16.62 -11.04 7.33
C VAL A 122 16.57 -9.69 6.61
N PRO A 123 17.43 -9.46 5.60
CA PRO A 123 17.34 -8.26 4.78
C PRO A 123 16.14 -8.36 3.82
N LEU A 124 15.39 -7.26 3.71
CA LEU A 124 14.30 -7.12 2.75
C LEU A 124 14.80 -6.41 1.49
N HIS A 125 14.29 -6.80 0.34
CA HIS A 125 14.55 -6.10 -0.92
C HIS A 125 13.62 -4.89 -1.06
N SER A 126 14.02 -3.96 -1.91
CA SER A 126 13.25 -2.78 -2.25
C SER A 126 12.01 -3.16 -3.08
N LEU A 127 11.01 -2.27 -3.09
CA LEU A 127 9.77 -2.50 -3.83
C LEU A 127 9.95 -2.10 -5.29
N ASP A 128 9.74 -3.05 -6.20
CA ASP A 128 9.74 -2.82 -7.64
C ASP A 128 8.32 -2.60 -8.18
N GLU A 129 8.21 -2.10 -9.42
CA GLU A 129 6.93 -1.92 -10.13
C GLU A 129 6.09 -3.21 -10.10
N LYS A 130 6.71 -4.34 -10.42
CA LYS A 130 6.05 -5.66 -10.40
C LYS A 130 5.50 -6.00 -9.01
N THR A 131 6.30 -5.77 -7.97
CA THR A 131 5.89 -6.07 -6.58
C THR A 131 4.72 -5.19 -6.15
N LEU A 132 4.71 -3.92 -6.55
CA LEU A 132 3.60 -3.01 -6.25
C LEU A 132 2.31 -3.42 -6.97
N VAL A 133 2.39 -3.86 -8.22
CA VAL A 133 1.24 -4.41 -8.95
C VAL A 133 0.69 -5.64 -8.22
N GLN A 134 1.56 -6.56 -7.78
CA GLN A 134 1.13 -7.72 -6.99
C GLN A 134 0.45 -7.31 -5.68
N ILE A 135 0.98 -6.31 -4.97
CA ILE A 135 0.36 -5.78 -3.75
C ILE A 135 -1.05 -5.20 -4.01
N LEU A 136 -1.28 -4.64 -5.19
CA LEU A 136 -2.59 -4.09 -5.58
C LEU A 136 -3.64 -5.17 -5.87
N THR A 137 -3.25 -6.39 -6.26
CA THR A 137 -4.16 -7.40 -6.83
C THR A 137 -4.19 -8.75 -6.09
N GLU A 138 -3.06 -9.26 -5.59
CA GLU A 138 -2.95 -10.64 -5.09
C GLU A 138 -3.29 -10.83 -3.60
N PRO A 139 -2.86 -9.95 -2.65
CA PRO A 139 -3.14 -10.15 -1.23
C PRO A 139 -4.64 -10.24 -0.92
N ARG A 140 -4.99 -10.98 0.15
CA ARG A 140 -6.38 -11.05 0.64
C ARG A 140 -7.01 -9.68 0.91
N ASN A 141 -6.19 -8.72 1.36
CA ASN A 141 -6.58 -7.34 1.62
C ASN A 141 -5.98 -6.38 0.57
N ALA A 142 -5.92 -6.82 -0.69
CA ALA A 142 -5.48 -5.99 -1.80
C ALA A 142 -6.46 -4.85 -2.07
N VAL A 143 -5.96 -3.74 -2.62
CA VAL A 143 -6.73 -2.49 -2.79
C VAL A 143 -7.77 -2.63 -3.89
N ILE A 144 -7.42 -3.25 -5.02
CA ILE A 144 -8.33 -3.39 -6.17
C ILE A 144 -9.55 -4.27 -5.82
N PRO A 145 -9.39 -5.48 -5.23
CA PRO A 145 -10.55 -6.29 -4.84
C PRO A 145 -11.46 -5.61 -3.82
N GLN A 146 -10.91 -4.79 -2.92
CA GLN A 146 -11.70 -4.02 -1.97
C GLN A 146 -12.60 -2.99 -2.66
N TYR A 147 -12.08 -2.25 -3.64
CA TYR A 147 -12.89 -1.32 -4.42
C TYR A 147 -13.86 -2.05 -5.35
N GLN A 148 -13.45 -3.15 -5.99
CA GLN A 148 -14.38 -3.95 -6.80
C GLN A 148 -15.57 -4.45 -5.97
N ALA A 149 -15.32 -4.92 -4.74
CA ALA A 149 -16.38 -5.31 -3.81
C ALA A 149 -17.28 -4.14 -3.41
N LEU A 150 -16.71 -2.93 -3.23
CA LEU A 150 -17.47 -1.71 -2.93
C LEU A 150 -18.41 -1.34 -4.08
N PHE A 151 -17.92 -1.27 -5.31
CA PHE A 151 -18.73 -0.94 -6.50
C PHE A 151 -19.79 -2.02 -6.78
N SER A 152 -19.49 -3.29 -6.46
CA SER A 152 -20.44 -4.40 -6.59
C SER A 152 -21.69 -4.22 -5.72
N MET A 153 -21.59 -3.48 -4.60
CA MET A 153 -22.75 -3.17 -3.75
C MET A 153 -23.77 -2.30 -4.48
N ASP A 154 -23.29 -1.43 -5.37
CA ASP A 154 -24.10 -0.55 -6.24
C ASP A 154 -24.38 -1.18 -7.62
N LYS A 155 -24.15 -2.51 -7.76
CA LYS A 155 -24.32 -3.26 -9.01
C LYS A 155 -23.46 -2.74 -10.18
N CYS A 156 -22.31 -2.16 -9.86
CA CYS A 156 -21.35 -1.65 -10.81
C CYS A 156 -20.06 -2.49 -10.79
N GLU A 157 -19.49 -2.80 -11.95
CA GLU A 157 -18.18 -3.44 -12.05
C GLU A 157 -17.06 -2.41 -12.16
N LEU A 158 -15.94 -2.64 -11.48
CA LEU A 158 -14.73 -1.81 -11.62
C LEU A 158 -13.66 -2.59 -12.38
N ASN A 159 -13.38 -2.15 -13.60
CA ASN A 159 -12.35 -2.71 -14.46
C ASN A 159 -11.11 -1.81 -14.49
N VAL A 160 -9.97 -2.33 -14.06
CA VAL A 160 -8.69 -1.62 -14.08
C VAL A 160 -7.73 -2.37 -14.99
N THR A 161 -7.33 -1.72 -16.08
CA THR A 161 -6.44 -2.32 -17.09
C THR A 161 -5.04 -2.60 -16.52
N GLU A 162 -4.33 -3.58 -17.10
CA GLU A 162 -2.97 -3.92 -16.65
C GLU A 162 -2.00 -2.73 -16.79
N ASP A 163 -2.16 -1.93 -17.85
CA ASP A 163 -1.36 -0.73 -18.07
C ASP A 163 -1.66 0.36 -17.04
N ALA A 164 -2.91 0.49 -16.57
CA ALA A 164 -3.27 1.36 -15.46
C ALA A 164 -2.61 0.90 -14.15
N LEU A 165 -2.60 -0.40 -13.85
CA LEU A 165 -1.91 -0.95 -12.67
C LEU A 165 -0.42 -0.62 -12.67
N LYS A 166 0.24 -0.80 -13.82
CA LYS A 166 1.66 -0.43 -14.01
C LYS A 166 1.87 1.08 -13.83
N ALA A 167 0.99 1.91 -14.39
CA ALA A 167 1.06 3.36 -14.23
C ALA A 167 0.89 3.80 -12.77
N ILE A 168 -0.05 3.20 -12.02
CA ILE A 168 -0.24 3.45 -10.58
C ILE A 168 1.03 3.08 -9.81
N ALA A 169 1.62 1.92 -10.11
CA ALA A 169 2.85 1.47 -9.48
C ALA A 169 4.02 2.43 -9.75
N ARG A 170 4.21 2.89 -10.99
CA ARG A 170 5.24 3.89 -11.34
C ARG A 170 5.02 5.21 -10.60
N LEU A 171 3.79 5.71 -10.58
CA LEU A 171 3.45 6.94 -9.87
C LEU A 171 3.75 6.84 -8.36
N ALA A 172 3.55 5.67 -7.75
CA ALA A 172 3.88 5.43 -6.35
C ALA A 172 5.40 5.39 -6.08
N LEU A 173 6.19 4.87 -7.03
CA LEU A 173 7.65 4.88 -6.97
C LEU A 173 8.21 6.30 -7.10
N GLU A 174 7.73 7.08 -8.07
CA GLU A 174 8.13 8.47 -8.29
C GLU A 174 7.88 9.34 -7.05
N ARG A 175 6.73 9.14 -6.39
CA ARG A 175 6.37 9.84 -5.15
C ARG A 175 7.15 9.38 -3.92
N LYS A 176 8.01 8.35 -4.02
CA LYS A 176 8.80 7.78 -2.92
C LYS A 176 7.95 7.36 -1.70
N THR A 177 6.67 7.06 -1.92
CA THR A 177 5.74 6.63 -0.87
C THR A 177 5.62 5.11 -0.79
N GLY A 178 6.08 4.39 -1.83
CA GLY A 178 6.04 2.92 -1.91
C GLY A 178 4.63 2.36 -1.79
N ALA A 179 4.48 1.18 -1.18
CA ALA A 179 3.17 0.52 -1.05
C ALA A 179 2.13 1.34 -0.26
N ARG A 180 2.57 2.23 0.64
CA ARG A 180 1.66 3.11 1.42
C ARG A 180 0.96 4.14 0.54
N GLY A 181 1.60 4.58 -0.53
CA GLY A 181 1.05 5.57 -1.46
C GLY A 181 -0.03 5.03 -2.39
N LEU A 182 -0.05 3.71 -2.60
CA LEU A 182 -0.98 3.06 -3.54
C LEU A 182 -2.44 3.36 -3.20
N ARG A 183 -2.82 3.26 -1.92
CA ARG A 183 -4.19 3.53 -1.48
C ARG A 183 -4.60 4.98 -1.71
N SER A 184 -3.71 5.93 -1.43
CA SER A 184 -3.97 7.36 -1.65
C SER A 184 -4.12 7.70 -3.14
N ILE A 185 -3.34 7.05 -4.01
CA ILE A 185 -3.48 7.20 -5.46
C ILE A 185 -4.84 6.65 -5.92
N MET A 186 -5.19 5.44 -5.49
CA MET A 186 -6.48 4.83 -5.81
C MET A 186 -7.67 5.66 -5.32
N GLU A 187 -7.62 6.14 -4.08
CA GLU A 187 -8.67 6.98 -3.50
C GLU A 187 -8.87 8.27 -4.29
N LYS A 188 -7.78 8.89 -4.75
CA LYS A 188 -7.86 10.08 -5.60
C LYS A 188 -8.49 9.77 -6.97
N LEU A 189 -8.11 8.65 -7.59
CA LEU A 189 -8.60 8.26 -8.91
C LEU A 189 -10.08 7.84 -8.89
N LEU A 190 -10.51 7.18 -7.81
CA LEU A 190 -11.86 6.67 -7.68
C LEU A 190 -12.82 7.63 -6.97
N LEU A 191 -12.35 8.79 -6.50
CA LEU A 191 -13.18 9.74 -5.75
C LEU A 191 -14.42 10.17 -6.54
N GLU A 192 -14.25 10.52 -7.81
CA GLU A 192 -15.32 10.94 -8.70
C GLU A 192 -16.23 9.76 -9.10
N PRO A 193 -15.72 8.62 -9.58
CA PRO A 193 -16.54 7.42 -9.79
C PRO A 193 -17.36 6.98 -8.56
N MET A 194 -16.80 7.09 -7.35
CA MET A 194 -17.51 6.77 -6.11
C MET A 194 -18.67 7.72 -5.80
N PHE A 195 -18.65 8.94 -6.36
CA PHE A 195 -19.74 9.89 -6.24
C PHE A 195 -20.79 9.71 -7.34
N GLU A 196 -20.36 9.37 -8.57
CA GLU A 196 -21.25 9.24 -9.71
C GLU A 196 -21.99 7.91 -9.78
N VAL A 197 -21.39 6.81 -9.34
CA VAL A 197 -22.01 5.47 -9.42
C VAL A 197 -23.29 5.34 -8.59
N PRO A 198 -23.35 5.79 -7.32
CA PRO A 198 -24.57 5.67 -6.52
C PRO A 198 -25.77 6.38 -7.17
N ASN A 199 -26.90 5.67 -7.28
CA ASN A 199 -28.14 6.15 -7.92
C ASN A 199 -28.02 6.51 -9.42
N SER A 200 -27.06 5.94 -10.13
CA SER A 200 -26.90 6.11 -11.58
C SER A 200 -27.28 4.87 -12.38
N ASP A 201 -27.25 5.01 -13.71
CA ASP A 201 -27.41 3.94 -14.70
C ASP A 201 -26.07 3.28 -15.09
N ILE A 202 -24.98 3.57 -14.37
CA ILE A 202 -23.63 3.10 -14.67
C ILE A 202 -23.46 1.64 -14.22
N VAL A 203 -23.14 0.76 -15.16
CA VAL A 203 -22.92 -0.68 -14.91
C VAL A 203 -21.44 -1.04 -14.82
N CYS A 204 -20.55 -0.27 -15.43
CA CYS A 204 -19.11 -0.53 -15.37
C CYS A 204 -18.31 0.78 -15.41
N VAL A 205 -17.27 0.85 -14.57
CA VAL A 205 -16.25 1.89 -14.56
C VAL A 205 -14.94 1.32 -15.08
N GLU A 206 -14.38 1.94 -16.12
CA GLU A 206 -13.11 1.57 -16.72
C GLU A 206 -12.01 2.57 -16.38
N VAL A 207 -10.91 2.06 -15.82
CA VAL A 207 -9.71 2.84 -15.51
C VAL A 207 -8.56 2.40 -16.42
N ASP A 208 -8.19 3.28 -17.34
CA ASP A 208 -7.07 3.12 -18.25
C ASP A 208 -5.81 3.88 -17.75
N LYS A 209 -4.70 3.71 -18.47
CA LYS A 209 -3.44 4.39 -18.16
C LYS A 209 -3.56 5.93 -18.23
N GLU A 210 -4.36 6.46 -19.15
CA GLU A 210 -4.50 7.91 -19.36
C GLU A 210 -5.26 8.58 -18.21
N VAL A 211 -6.23 7.87 -17.62
CA VAL A 211 -6.93 8.28 -16.39
C VAL A 211 -5.96 8.40 -15.22
N VAL A 212 -5.05 7.42 -15.07
CA VAL A 212 -4.00 7.46 -14.03
C VAL A 212 -3.04 8.64 -14.22
N GLU A 213 -2.70 8.95 -15.47
CA GLU A 213 -1.84 10.08 -15.83
C GLU A 213 -2.58 11.44 -15.77
N GLY A 214 -3.89 11.45 -15.55
CA GLY A 214 -4.73 12.65 -15.46
C GLY A 214 -5.00 13.33 -16.80
N LYS A 215 -4.90 12.59 -17.91
CA LYS A 215 -5.14 13.10 -19.27
C LYS A 215 -6.61 12.96 -19.71
N LYS A 216 -7.34 12.06 -19.07
CA LYS A 216 -8.70 11.66 -19.43
C LYS A 216 -9.51 11.37 -18.16
N GLU A 217 -10.82 11.55 -18.23
CA GLU A 217 -11.75 11.14 -17.18
C GLU A 217 -12.04 9.62 -17.23
N PRO A 218 -12.45 9.01 -16.10
CA PRO A 218 -12.81 7.60 -16.05
C PRO A 218 -13.87 7.22 -17.10
N GLY A 219 -13.73 6.03 -17.70
CA GLY A 219 -14.71 5.53 -18.67
C GLY A 219 -15.95 4.99 -17.96
N TYR A 220 -17.14 5.35 -18.43
CA TYR A 220 -18.41 4.87 -17.88
C TYR A 220 -19.22 4.13 -18.93
N ILE A 221 -19.63 2.91 -18.61
CA ILE A 221 -20.58 2.13 -19.41
C ILE A 221 -21.92 2.17 -18.69
N ARG A 222 -22.96 2.65 -19.37
CA ARG A 222 -24.33 2.76 -18.84
C ARG A 222 -25.22 1.65 -19.40
N ALA A 223 -26.18 1.22 -18.59
CA ALA A 223 -27.21 0.28 -19.03
C ALA A 223 -28.06 0.93 -20.14
N PRO A 224 -28.45 0.18 -21.19
CA PRO A 224 -29.39 0.69 -22.16
C PRO A 224 -30.72 0.99 -21.48
N THR A 225 -31.16 2.25 -21.55
CA THR A 225 -32.47 2.67 -21.05
C THR A 225 -33.54 1.85 -21.76
N LYS A 226 -34.36 1.11 -21.01
CA LYS A 226 -35.65 0.64 -21.55
C LYS A 226 -36.44 1.90 -21.85
N GLU A 227 -36.64 2.22 -23.13
CA GLU A 227 -37.70 3.14 -23.54
C GLU A 227 -38.99 2.67 -22.86
N SER A 228 -39.49 3.51 -21.97
CA SER A 228 -40.83 3.38 -21.42
C SER A 228 -41.78 3.35 -22.61
N SER A 229 -42.41 2.19 -22.83
CA SER A 229 -43.64 2.13 -23.61
C SER A 229 -44.57 3.20 -23.06
N GLU A 230 -44.82 4.23 -23.87
CA GLU A 230 -45.88 5.20 -23.64
C GLU A 230 -47.17 4.39 -23.41
N GLU A 231 -47.63 4.34 -22.15
CA GLU A 231 -49.02 4.05 -21.88
C GLU A 231 -49.80 5.26 -22.38
N GLU A 232 -50.15 5.18 -23.67
CA GLU A 232 -51.12 6.03 -24.34
C GLU A 232 -52.43 5.95 -23.54
N TYR A 233 -52.63 6.94 -22.67
CA TYR A 233 -53.94 7.19 -22.06
C TYR A 233 -54.88 7.59 -23.20
N ASP A 234 -55.62 6.61 -23.71
CA ASP A 234 -56.73 6.80 -24.64
C ASP A 234 -57.81 7.66 -23.97
N SER A 235 -57.74 8.97 -24.20
CA SER A 235 -58.77 9.93 -23.86
C SER A 235 -59.65 10.17 -25.08
N GLY A 236 -60.78 9.47 -25.13
CA GLY A 236 -62.02 9.99 -25.72
C GLY A 236 -62.53 9.27 -26.97
N VAL A 237 -63.65 8.57 -26.80
CA VAL A 237 -64.73 8.62 -27.80
C VAL A 237 -66.03 8.91 -27.07
N GLU A 238 -66.55 10.11 -27.34
CA GLU A 238 -67.92 10.53 -27.09
C GLU A 238 -68.86 9.70 -27.98
N GLU A 239 -69.91 9.10 -27.40
CA GLU A 239 -71.08 8.66 -28.17
C GLU A 239 -72.29 9.53 -27.80
N GLU A 240 -72.65 10.44 -28.69
CA GLU A 240 -74.00 11.02 -28.78
C GLU A 240 -74.93 10.05 -29.54
N GLY A 241 -76.14 9.81 -29.02
CA GLY A 241 -77.17 9.04 -29.76
C GLY A 241 -78.47 8.69 -29.02
N TRP A 242 -79.24 9.71 -28.62
CA TRP A 242 -80.68 9.80 -28.28
C TRP A 242 -81.65 8.67 -28.75
N PRO A 243 -82.75 8.35 -28.00
CA PRO A 243 -83.91 9.26 -27.95
C PRO A 243 -84.69 9.38 -26.62
N ARG A 244 -85.31 10.55 -26.47
CA ARG A 244 -86.36 10.92 -25.52
C ARG A 244 -87.55 9.95 -25.61
N GLN A 245 -88.01 9.47 -24.46
CA GLN A 245 -89.41 9.08 -24.27
C GLN A 245 -89.94 9.76 -23.01
N ALA A 246 -90.95 10.59 -23.21
CA ALA A 246 -91.78 11.13 -22.16
C ALA A 246 -92.68 10.01 -21.61
N ASP A 247 -92.88 9.96 -20.30
CA ASP A 247 -94.20 10.18 -19.69
C ASP A 247 -94.22 9.82 -18.20
N ALA A 248 -94.77 10.77 -17.43
CA ALA A 248 -95.78 10.61 -16.39
C ALA A 248 -95.56 9.78 -15.11
N ALA A 249 -96.18 10.34 -14.05
CA ALA A 249 -96.61 9.76 -12.77
C ALA A 249 -95.54 9.69 -11.66
N ASN A 250 -95.53 10.59 -10.67
CA ASN A 250 -96.47 10.79 -9.55
C ASN A 250 -96.07 9.97 -8.30
N SER A 251 -96.10 10.67 -7.16
CA SER A 251 -95.88 10.26 -5.75
C SER A 251 -94.47 10.34 -5.21
#